data_AF-A0A6L7PXQ6-F1
#
_entry.id   AF-A0A6L7PXQ6-F1
#
_cell.length_a   1.000
_cell.length_b   1.000
_cell.length_c   1.000
_cell.angle_alpha   90.00
_cell.angle_beta   90.00
_cell.angle_gamma   90.00
#
_symmetry.space_group_name_H-M   'P 1'
#
loop_
_entity.id
_entity.type
_entity.pdbx_description
1 polymer ?
#
loop_
_entity_poly.entity_id
_entity_poly.type
_entity_poly.pdbx_seq_one_letter_code
_entity_poly.pdbx_strand_id
1 'polypeptide(L)'
;MNASQKDDVEVGGLDNENPMVNQTPLGVEQQAGPQVEDYDIESLTPLQAHYLEALRQLVGVKNEYQSAPDYESWMMDSINRSIYSALRDCIEAKIGTIAKELLQREHHVN
;
A
#
# COMPACT_ATOMS: atom_id res chain seq x y z
N MET A 1 55.28 -37.30 41.59
CA MET A 1 56.08 -36.05 41.69
C MET A 1 56.05 -35.41 40.31
N ASN A 2 55.08 -34.53 40.05
CA ASN A 2 55.23 -33.06 40.02
C ASN A 2 56.45 -32.62 39.19
N ALA A 3 56.37 -31.69 38.25
CA ALA A 3 55.34 -30.73 37.88
C ALA A 3 55.78 -30.08 36.55
N SER A 4 54.85 -29.66 35.70
CA SER A 4 55.13 -28.62 34.71
C SER A 4 53.89 -27.75 34.58
N GLN A 5 53.94 -26.59 35.22
CA GLN A 5 52.95 -25.52 35.21
C GLN A 5 53.70 -24.23 34.86
N LYS A 6 53.17 -23.49 33.88
CA LYS A 6 53.01 -22.02 33.82
C LYS A 6 52.56 -21.67 32.40
N ASP A 7 51.25 -21.47 32.20
CA ASP A 7 50.47 -20.24 32.45
C ASP A 7 50.79 -19.17 31.40
N ASP A 8 49.73 -18.83 30.63
CA ASP A 8 49.41 -17.59 29.90
C ASP A 8 48.50 -17.99 28.72
N VAL A 9 47.21 -18.23 28.97
CA VAL A 9 46.10 -17.26 28.93
C VAL A 9 45.88 -16.71 27.52
N GLU A 10 45.00 -17.37 26.77
CA GLU A 10 44.09 -16.67 25.86
C GLU A 10 42.69 -17.30 25.96
N VAL A 11 41.91 -16.67 26.84
CA VAL A 11 40.48 -16.33 26.75
C VAL A 11 39.58 -17.23 25.89
N GLY A 12 38.67 -17.93 26.58
CA GLY A 12 37.26 -17.92 26.17
C GLY A 12 36.72 -19.19 25.53
N GLY A 13 36.82 -20.33 26.20
CA GLY A 13 35.83 -21.39 26.01
C GLY A 13 34.56 -21.06 26.79
N LEU A 14 33.40 -21.19 26.15
CA LEU A 14 32.09 -21.39 26.76
C LEU A 14 31.21 -22.06 25.69
N ASP A 15 31.28 -23.40 25.61
CA ASP A 15 30.35 -24.32 26.27
C ASP A 15 28.97 -24.37 25.59
N ASN A 16 28.93 -25.29 24.64
CA ASN A 16 27.82 -25.76 23.85
C ASN A 16 26.84 -26.53 24.74
N GLU A 17 25.80 -25.88 25.29
CA GLU A 17 24.52 -26.53 25.64
C GLU A 17 23.32 -25.55 25.55
N ASN A 18 22.25 -26.03 24.90
CA ASN A 18 20.82 -25.67 25.07
C ASN A 18 20.20 -24.58 24.17
N PRO A 19 18.87 -24.59 23.93
CA PRO A 19 18.01 -25.58 23.24
C PRO A 19 17.44 -25.03 21.92
N MET A 20 16.66 -25.85 21.22
CA MET A 20 15.79 -25.51 20.09
C MET A 20 15.18 -24.08 20.19
N VAL A 21 15.81 -23.12 19.51
CA VAL A 21 15.22 -21.81 19.24
C VAL A 21 14.27 -21.99 18.08
N ASN A 22 12.99 -22.09 18.45
CA ASN A 22 11.85 -21.96 17.59
C ASN A 22 11.91 -20.55 16.95
N GLN A 23 12.54 -20.43 15.78
CA GLN A 23 12.43 -19.23 14.97
C GLN A 23 11.07 -19.28 14.28
N THR A 24 10.07 -18.80 15.01
CA THR A 24 8.82 -18.27 14.48
C THR A 24 9.16 -17.41 13.26
N PRO A 25 8.57 -17.64 12.07
CA PRO A 25 8.60 -16.65 11.03
C PRO A 25 7.95 -15.39 11.61
N LEU A 26 8.72 -14.31 11.65
CA LEU A 26 8.25 -12.99 12.02
C LEU A 26 6.88 -12.78 11.40
N GLY A 27 5.90 -12.54 12.28
CA GLY A 27 4.55 -12.21 11.90
C GLY A 27 4.60 -11.08 10.88
N VAL A 28 4.26 -11.43 9.64
CA VAL A 28 3.52 -10.50 8.83
C VAL A 28 2.20 -10.39 9.59
N GLU A 29 2.13 -9.42 10.51
CA GLU A 29 0.85 -8.78 10.76
C GLU A 29 0.40 -8.29 9.38
N GLN A 30 -0.34 -9.15 8.69
CA GLN A 30 -1.45 -8.70 7.90
C GLN A 30 -2.27 -7.89 8.90
N GLN A 31 -1.94 -6.60 9.00
CA GLN A 31 -2.95 -5.60 9.18
C GLN A 31 -3.93 -5.87 8.05
N ALA A 32 -4.90 -6.73 8.37
CA ALA A 32 -6.21 -6.64 7.81
C ALA A 32 -6.59 -5.18 8.01
N GLY A 33 -6.31 -4.37 6.98
CA GLY A 33 -7.04 -3.14 6.79
C GLY A 33 -8.52 -3.47 6.97
N PRO A 34 -9.31 -2.54 7.54
CA PRO A 34 -10.70 -2.79 7.83
C PRO A 34 -11.34 -3.49 6.64
N GLN A 35 -11.90 -4.67 6.90
CA GLN A 35 -12.59 -5.47 5.90
C GLN A 35 -13.65 -4.56 5.27
N VAL A 36 -13.52 -4.41 3.97
CA VAL A 36 -14.24 -3.47 3.11
C VAL A 36 -15.73 -3.56 3.41
N GLU A 37 -16.26 -2.57 4.13
CA GLU A 37 -17.68 -2.28 4.08
C GLU A 37 -17.98 -1.85 2.65
N ASP A 38 -18.85 -2.60 1.99
CA ASP A 38 -19.45 -2.23 0.71
C ASP A 38 -19.86 -0.76 0.84
N TYR A 39 -19.15 0.13 0.14
CA TYR A 39 -19.31 1.56 0.38
C TYR A 39 -20.76 1.91 0.12
N ASP A 40 -21.47 2.29 1.18
CA ASP A 40 -22.86 2.63 1.08
C ASP A 40 -22.96 3.97 0.34
N ILE A 41 -22.96 3.91 -1.00
CA ILE A 41 -23.10 5.07 -1.88
C ILE A 41 -24.42 5.81 -1.52
N GLU A 42 -25.40 5.11 -0.94
CA GLU A 42 -26.64 5.68 -0.42
C GLU A 42 -26.43 6.58 0.81
N SER A 43 -25.30 6.43 1.53
CA SER A 43 -24.93 7.27 2.67
C SER A 43 -24.18 8.56 2.26
N LEU A 44 -23.81 8.69 0.99
CA LEU A 44 -23.10 9.87 0.50
C LEU A 44 -24.04 11.06 0.31
N THR A 45 -23.58 12.22 0.75
CA THR A 45 -24.22 13.48 0.35
C THR A 45 -24.16 13.64 -1.17
N PRO A 46 -25.10 14.37 -1.80
CA PRO A 46 -25.07 14.61 -3.25
C PRO A 46 -23.74 15.18 -3.75
N LEU A 47 -23.09 16.03 -2.94
CA LEU A 47 -21.78 16.61 -3.27
C LEU A 47 -20.66 15.58 -3.26
N GLN A 48 -20.65 14.69 -2.26
CA GLN A 48 -19.68 13.60 -2.17
C GLN A 48 -19.85 12.62 -3.34
N ALA A 49 -21.08 12.22 -3.66
CA ALA A 49 -21.37 11.36 -4.80
C ALA A 49 -20.89 12.01 -6.11
N HIS A 50 -21.09 13.32 -6.27
CA HIS A 50 -20.62 14.06 -7.44
C HIS A 50 -19.09 14.00 -7.61
N TYR A 51 -18.32 14.24 -6.55
CA TYR A 51 -16.86 14.16 -6.61
C TYR A 51 -16.37 12.74 -6.91
N LEU A 52 -17.01 11.72 -6.33
CA LEU A 52 -16.65 10.34 -6.57
C LEU A 52 -16.92 9.91 -8.02
N GLU A 53 -18.07 10.31 -8.58
CA GLU A 53 -18.42 10.03 -9.97
C GLU A 53 -17.48 10.76 -10.94
N ALA A 54 -17.11 12.01 -10.66
CA ALA A 54 -16.12 12.74 -11.44
C ALA A 54 -14.76 12.02 -11.46
N LEU A 55 -14.29 11.52 -10.30
CA LEU A 55 -13.06 10.74 -10.23
C LEU A 55 -13.17 9.45 -11.05
N ARG A 56 -14.29 8.72 -10.95
CA ARG A 56 -14.53 7.49 -11.71
C ARG A 56 -14.47 7.73 -13.22
N GLN A 57 -15.14 8.77 -13.70
CA GLN A 57 -15.15 9.11 -15.12
C GLN A 57 -13.75 9.47 -15.64
N LEU A 58 -12.99 10.26 -14.88
CA LEU A 58 -11.63 10.63 -15.26
C LEU A 58 -10.69 9.42 -15.34
N VAL A 59 -10.86 8.44 -14.45
CA VAL A 59 -10.09 7.19 -14.51
C VAL A 59 -10.50 6.36 -15.73
N GLY A 60 -11.80 6.30 -16.06
CA GLY A 60 -12.28 5.70 -17.30
C GLY A 60 -11.64 6.35 -18.54
N VAL A 61 -11.67 7.68 -18.61
CA VAL A 61 -11.03 8.45 -19.69
C VAL A 61 -9.54 8.15 -19.79
N LYS A 62 -8.82 8.06 -18.66
CA LYS A 62 -7.41 7.68 -18.63
C LYS A 62 -7.19 6.30 -19.25
N ASN A 63 -7.99 5.32 -18.85
CA ASN A 63 -7.82 3.94 -19.29
C ASN A 63 -8.13 3.79 -20.79
N GLU A 64 -9.19 4.45 -21.27
CA GLU A 64 -9.52 4.50 -22.70
C GLU A 64 -8.40 5.19 -23.49
N TYR A 65 -7.97 6.37 -23.05
CA TYR A 65 -6.96 7.17 -23.74
C TYR A 65 -5.59 6.50 -23.79
N GLN A 66 -5.19 5.77 -22.74
CA GLN A 66 -3.93 5.04 -22.70
C GLN A 66 -3.82 3.98 -23.81
N SER A 67 -4.94 3.46 -24.29
CA SER A 67 -5.00 2.47 -25.37
C SER A 67 -5.24 3.06 -26.77
N ALA A 68 -5.39 4.39 -26.86
CA ALA A 68 -5.77 5.07 -28.09
C ALA A 68 -4.59 5.18 -29.08
N PRO A 69 -4.83 5.03 -30.40
CA PRO A 69 -3.79 5.11 -31.43
C PRO A 69 -3.20 6.51 -31.61
N ASP A 70 -3.92 7.55 -31.16
CA ASP A 70 -3.57 8.96 -31.14
C ASP A 70 -3.08 9.42 -29.75
N TYR A 71 -2.51 8.50 -28.98
CA TYR A 71 -1.92 8.81 -27.69
C TYR A 71 -0.84 9.90 -27.78
N GLU A 72 -1.02 10.94 -26.98
CA GLU A 72 -0.07 12.03 -26.78
C GLU A 72 0.23 12.20 -25.29
N SER A 73 1.51 12.27 -24.94
CA SER A 73 1.95 12.34 -23.54
C SER A 73 1.41 13.56 -22.80
N TRP A 74 1.32 14.72 -23.47
CA TRP A 74 0.85 15.96 -22.84
C TRP A 74 -0.65 15.90 -22.47
N MET A 75 -1.45 15.15 -23.23
CA MET A 75 -2.86 14.95 -22.93
C MET A 75 -3.01 13.95 -21.77
N MET A 76 -2.22 12.88 -21.74
CA MET A 76 -2.14 11.98 -20.59
C MET A 76 -1.73 12.71 -19.31
N ASP A 77 -0.75 13.62 -19.38
CA ASP A 77 -0.36 14.48 -18.26
C ASP A 77 -1.51 15.38 -17.78
N SER A 78 -2.31 15.89 -18.71
CA SER A 78 -3.49 16.70 -18.39
C SER A 78 -4.56 15.86 -17.70
N ILE A 79 -4.82 14.64 -18.17
CA ILE A 79 -5.75 13.69 -17.54
C ILE A 79 -5.28 13.33 -16.13
N ASN A 80 -3.99 13.01 -15.95
CA ASN A 80 -3.42 12.69 -14.64
C ASN A 80 -3.55 13.84 -13.64
N ARG A 81 -3.36 15.09 -14.09
CA ARG A 81 -3.58 16.28 -13.25
C ARG A 81 -5.05 16.43 -12.84
N SER A 82 -5.98 16.18 -13.76
CA SER A 82 -7.41 16.19 -13.47
C SER A 82 -7.79 15.12 -12.45
N ILE A 83 -7.27 13.89 -12.58
CA ILE A 83 -7.47 12.81 -11.60
C ILE A 83 -6.95 13.22 -10.22
N TYR A 84 -5.75 13.81 -10.15
CA TYR A 84 -5.19 14.28 -8.89
C TYR A 84 -6.05 15.38 -8.24
N SER A 85 -6.57 16.32 -9.03
CA SER A 85 -7.48 17.35 -8.54
C SER A 85 -8.77 16.74 -7.98
N ALA A 86 -9.41 15.84 -8.73
CA ALA A 86 -10.64 15.18 -8.29
C ALA A 86 -10.43 14.32 -7.03
N LEU A 87 -9.27 13.65 -6.92
CA LEU A 87 -8.90 12.93 -5.71
C LEU A 87 -8.75 13.87 -4.51
N ARG A 88 -8.18 15.07 -4.71
CA ARG A 88 -8.09 16.08 -3.67
C ARG A 88 -9.47 16.56 -3.22
N ASP A 89 -10.38 16.80 -4.16
CA ASP A 89 -11.77 17.18 -3.84
C ASP A 89 -12.47 16.09 -3.02
N CYS A 90 -12.24 14.81 -3.36
CA CYS A 90 -12.73 13.68 -2.57
C CYS A 90 -12.16 13.66 -1.13
N ILE A 91 -10.87 13.97 -0.97
CA ILE A 91 -10.24 14.04 0.36
C ILE A 91 -10.84 15.20 1.18
N GLU A 92 -11.03 16.37 0.56
CA GLU A 92 -11.64 17.54 1.19
C GLU A 92 -13.10 17.26 1.59
N ALA A 93 -13.83 16.51 0.78
CA ALA A 93 -15.21 16.06 1.04
C ALA A 93 -15.33 14.86 2.01
N LYS A 94 -14.23 14.46 2.69
CA LYS A 94 -14.18 13.35 3.67
C LYS A 94 -14.46 11.96 3.11
N ILE A 95 -14.29 11.77 1.80
CA ILE A 95 -14.47 10.48 1.10
C ILE A 95 -13.15 9.99 0.48
N GLY A 96 -12.01 10.48 0.99
CA GLY A 96 -10.69 10.14 0.45
C GLY A 96 -10.34 8.65 0.53
N THR A 97 -10.84 7.91 1.53
CA THR A 97 -10.63 6.45 1.63
C THR A 97 -11.35 5.71 0.49
N ILE A 98 -12.64 6.04 0.28
CA ILE A 98 -13.46 5.53 -0.84
C ILE A 98 -12.77 5.79 -2.18
N ALA A 99 -12.34 7.03 -2.39
CA ALA A 99 -11.68 7.44 -3.62
C ALA A 99 -10.36 6.69 -3.87
N LYS A 100 -9.56 6.44 -2.82
CA LYS A 100 -8.32 5.67 -2.94
C LYS A 100 -8.58 4.21 -3.28
N GLU A 101 -9.58 3.59 -2.66
CA GLU A 101 -9.95 2.22 -2.99
C GLU A 101 -10.49 2.08 -4.41
N LEU A 102 -11.23 3.07 -4.90
CA LEU A 102 -11.63 3.14 -6.32
C LEU A 102 -10.40 3.11 -7.22
N LEU A 103 -9.41 3.96 -6.95
CA LEU A 103 -8.17 3.99 -7.74
C LEU A 103 -7.37 2.68 -7.65
N GLN A 104 -7.35 2.04 -6.48
CA GLN A 104 -6.69 0.75 -6.29
C GLN A 104 -7.39 -0.36 -7.07
N ARG A 105 -8.73 -0.41 -7.09
CA ARG A 105 -9.46 -1.37 -7.92
C ARG A 105 -9.12 -1.20 -9.38
N GLU A 106 -9.19 0.03 -9.90
CA GLU A 106 -8.87 0.35 -11.30
C GLU A 106 -7.43 0.00 -11.69
N HIS A 107 -6.48 0.08 -10.76
CA HIS A 107 -5.09 -0.34 -11.00
C HIS A 107 -4.91 -1.88 -11.05
N HIS A 108 -5.82 -2.66 -10.47
CA HIS A 108 -5.73 -4.13 -10.49
C HIS A 108 -6.47 -4.78 -11.67
N VAL A 109 -7.35 -4.05 -12.38
CA VAL A 109 -8.14 -4.60 -13.48
C VAL A 109 -7.45 -4.52 -14.84
N ASN A 110 -6.28 -3.88 -14.94
CA ASN A 110 -5.49 -3.74 -16.18
C ASN A 110 -4.16 -4.47 -16.11
#